data_AF-A0A7R9BBF3-F1
#
_entry.id   AF-A0A7R9BBF3-F1
#
_cell.length_a   1.000
_cell.length_b   1.000
_cell.length_c   1.000
_cell.angle_alpha   90.00
_cell.angle_beta   90.00
_cell.angle_gamma   90.00
#
_symmetry.space_group_name_H-M   'P 1'
#
loop_
_entity.id
_entity.type
_entity.pdbx_description
1 polymer ?
#
loop_
_entity_poly.entity_id
_entity_poly.type
_entity_poly.pdbx_seq_one_letter_code
_entity_poly.pdbx_strand_id
1 'polypeptide(L)'
;MSAAVEVTGEFLVDAYAVESGLKLTANLHTATGADLTVKATEGLGLDVKLGLPLKEQDVLTVSSQALSTVREQGQPGVDTPLTFNSKRNDYKGCFDQLSPLIGLTFCGEVGLPWEGLKQTGAYFPLNGPGKLSVKIQTDDVSVYHLRSNLVQS
;
A
#
# COMPACT_ATOMS: atom_id res chain seq x y z
N MET A 1 -11.74 -4.48 -5.02
CA MET A 1 -11.14 -3.48 -5.92
C MET A 1 -9.66 -3.39 -5.63
N SER A 2 -8.82 -3.53 -6.65
CA SER A 2 -7.38 -3.36 -6.52
C SER A 2 -6.85 -2.43 -7.61
N ALA A 3 -5.79 -1.71 -7.29
CA ALA A 3 -5.05 -0.90 -8.24
C ALA A 3 -3.56 -0.93 -7.87
N ALA A 4 -2.71 -0.95 -8.88
CA ALA A 4 -1.25 -0.86 -8.72
C ALA A 4 -0.70 0.15 -9.73
N VAL A 5 0.17 1.04 -9.26
CA VAL A 5 0.86 2.04 -10.07
C VAL A 5 2.34 1.96 -9.73
N GLU A 6 3.18 1.83 -10.75
CA GLU A 6 4.63 1.95 -10.64
C GLU A 6 5.07 3.23 -11.35
N VAL A 7 5.86 4.05 -10.65
CA VAL A 7 6.51 5.23 -11.21
C VAL A 7 8.01 5.00 -11.17
N THR A 8 8.63 5.09 -12.34
CA THR A 8 10.06 4.87 -12.50
C THR A 8 10.72 6.11 -13.08
N GLY A 9 11.79 6.57 -12.44
CA GLY A 9 12.64 7.66 -12.92
C GLY A 9 14.07 7.18 -13.08
N GLU A 10 14.67 7.43 -14.24
CA GLU A 10 16.01 6.96 -14.57
C GLU A 10 16.92 8.16 -14.90
N PHE A 11 18.14 8.12 -14.38
CA PHE A 11 19.20 9.06 -14.69
C PHE A 11 20.37 8.26 -15.25
N LEU A 12 20.55 8.33 -16.56
CA LEU A 12 21.43 7.43 -17.31
C LEU A 12 22.55 8.22 -18.00
N VAL A 13 23.72 7.59 -18.07
CA VAL A 13 24.83 8.00 -18.92
C VAL A 13 24.94 6.96 -20.03
N ASP A 14 24.79 7.43 -21.26
CA ASP A 14 24.87 6.61 -22.47
C ASP A 14 26.30 6.67 -23.05
N ALA A 15 26.91 5.50 -23.21
CA ALA A 15 28.16 5.32 -23.94
C ALA A 15 27.97 4.25 -25.03
N TYR A 16 28.81 4.27 -26.06
CA TYR A 16 28.63 3.49 -27.30
C TYR A 16 28.21 2.01 -27.11
N ALA A 17 28.71 1.32 -26.08
CA ALA A 17 28.42 -0.09 -25.81
C ALA A 17 27.71 -0.35 -24.47
N VAL A 18 27.59 0.67 -23.62
CA VAL A 18 27.09 0.51 -22.24
C VAL A 18 26.33 1.75 -21.79
N GLU A 19 25.13 1.54 -21.27
CA GLU A 19 24.34 2.54 -20.57
C GLU A 19 24.38 2.22 -19.08
N SER A 20 24.63 3.22 -18.24
CA SER A 20 24.74 3.02 -16.79
C SER A 20 24.18 4.22 -16.04
N GLY A 21 23.56 3.98 -14.89
CA GLY A 21 23.02 5.08 -14.12
C GLY A 21 22.26 4.68 -12.86
N LEU A 22 21.39 5.59 -12.46
CA LEU A 22 20.54 5.48 -11.28
C LEU A 22 19.09 5.30 -11.74
N LYS A 23 18.39 4.37 -11.11
CA LYS A 23 16.97 4.12 -11.30
C LYS A 23 16.25 4.25 -9.96
N LEU A 24 15.18 5.01 -9.95
CA LEU A 24 14.29 5.20 -8.80
C LEU A 24 12.94 4.62 -9.15
N THR A 25 12.45 3.70 -8.31
CA THR A 25 11.13 3.11 -8.46
C THR A 25 10.28 3.49 -7.26
N ALA A 26 9.03 3.87 -7.51
CA ALA A 26 8.02 4.10 -6.50
C ALA A 26 6.78 3.28 -6.86
N ASN A 27 6.34 2.44 -5.94
CA ASN A 27 5.19 1.56 -6.13
C ASN A 27 4.06 1.99 -5.22
N LEU A 28 2.85 2.09 -5.75
CA LEU A 28 1.62 2.30 -5.03
C LEU A 28 0.70 1.12 -5.31
N HIS A 29 0.24 0.45 -4.26
CA HIS A 29 -0.61 -0.72 -4.35
C HIS A 29 -1.81 -0.57 -3.41
N THR A 30 -2.99 -0.96 -3.89
CA THR A 30 -4.23 -1.02 -3.11
C THR A 30 -4.92 -2.35 -3.40
N ALA A 31 -5.44 -3.00 -2.36
CA ALA A 31 -6.14 -4.28 -2.46
C ALA A 31 -7.19 -4.40 -1.34
N THR A 32 -8.37 -3.85 -1.60
CA THR A 32 -9.53 -3.95 -0.72
C THR A 32 -10.64 -4.76 -1.38
N GLY A 33 -11.46 -5.44 -0.59
CA GLY A 33 -12.57 -6.26 -1.06
C GLY A 33 -13.77 -6.13 -0.13
N ALA A 34 -14.96 -6.21 -0.70
CA ALA A 34 -16.21 -6.27 0.03
C ALA A 34 -17.24 -7.07 -0.77
N ASP A 35 -18.00 -7.91 -0.09
CA ASP A 35 -19.05 -8.75 -0.66
C ASP A 35 -20.42 -8.18 -0.29
N LEU A 36 -21.18 -7.67 -1.26
CA LEU A 36 -22.52 -7.14 -1.03
C LEU A 36 -23.57 -8.13 -1.53
N THR A 37 -24.45 -8.59 -0.64
CA THR A 37 -25.62 -9.42 -0.98
C THR A 37 -26.90 -8.65 -0.64
N VAL A 38 -27.76 -8.43 -1.62
CA VAL A 38 -29.07 -7.79 -1.43
C VAL A 38 -30.17 -8.80 -1.75
N LYS A 39 -31.12 -8.99 -0.84
CA LYS A 39 -32.29 -9.85 -1.01
C LYS A 39 -33.57 -9.06 -0.74
N ALA A 40 -34.51 -9.13 -1.68
CA ALA A 40 -35.88 -8.70 -1.42
C ALA A 40 -36.58 -9.77 -0.57
N THR A 41 -37.18 -9.39 0.54
CA THR A 41 -37.97 -10.32 1.39
C THR A 41 -39.42 -10.35 0.93
N GLU A 42 -40.18 -11.40 1.24
CA GLU A 42 -41.62 -11.44 0.98
C GLU A 42 -42.34 -10.30 1.77
N GLY A 43 -42.86 -9.30 1.03
CA GLY A 43 -43.29 -8.00 1.55
C GLY A 43 -42.43 -6.84 1.01
N LEU A 44 -42.75 -5.58 1.32
CA LEU A 44 -41.92 -4.41 0.95
C LEU A 44 -40.65 -4.31 1.83
N GLY A 45 -39.91 -5.42 2.00
CA GLY A 45 -38.72 -5.48 2.85
C GLY A 45 -37.42 -5.75 2.08
N LEU A 46 -36.31 -5.27 2.63
CA LEU A 46 -34.96 -5.37 2.07
C LEU A 46 -34.01 -5.97 3.11
N ASP A 47 -33.26 -7.01 2.73
CA ASP A 47 -32.16 -7.62 3.51
C ASP A 47 -30.84 -7.37 2.78
N VAL A 48 -29.93 -6.64 3.43
CA VAL A 48 -28.60 -6.28 2.90
C VAL A 48 -27.54 -6.88 3.78
N LYS A 49 -26.63 -7.66 3.18
CA LYS A 49 -25.46 -8.23 3.85
C LYS A 49 -24.19 -7.69 3.23
N LEU A 50 -23.30 -7.13 4.04
CA LEU A 50 -21.98 -6.65 3.63
C LEU A 50 -20.91 -7.49 4.30
N GLY A 51 -20.20 -8.30 3.53
CA GLY A 51 -19.08 -9.12 3.97
C GLY A 51 -17.72 -8.49 3.66
N LEU A 52 -16.72 -8.79 4.47
CA LEU A 52 -15.32 -8.51 4.17
C LEU A 52 -14.61 -9.85 3.86
N PRO A 53 -14.12 -10.04 2.62
CA PRO A 53 -13.68 -11.35 2.13
C PRO A 53 -12.38 -11.85 2.78
N LEU A 54 -11.54 -10.93 3.28
CA LEU A 54 -10.27 -11.25 3.93
C LEU A 54 -10.22 -10.61 5.32
N LYS A 55 -9.60 -11.34 6.26
CA LYS A 55 -9.36 -10.88 7.63
C LYS A 55 -8.41 -9.70 7.70
N GLU A 56 -7.43 -9.65 6.80
CA GLU A 56 -6.51 -8.52 6.62
C GLU A 56 -6.60 -8.05 5.17
N GLN A 57 -6.68 -6.74 4.96
CA GLN A 57 -6.71 -6.15 3.63
C GLN A 57 -5.77 -4.96 3.55
N ASP A 58 -5.02 -4.87 2.45
CA ASP A 58 -4.13 -3.76 2.18
C ASP A 58 -4.93 -2.59 1.59
N VAL A 59 -5.18 -1.57 2.40
CA VAL A 59 -5.88 -0.37 1.94
C VAL A 59 -4.98 0.42 0.99
N LEU A 60 -3.73 0.63 1.41
CA LEU A 60 -2.73 1.37 0.67
C LEU A 60 -1.34 0.93 1.09
N THR A 61 -0.49 0.61 0.12
CA THR A 61 0.94 0.41 0.34
C THR A 61 1.71 1.24 -0.67
N VAL A 62 2.61 2.08 -0.18
CA VAL A 62 3.54 2.88 -0.97
C VAL A 62 4.95 2.44 -0.61
N SER A 63 5.78 2.14 -1.61
CA SER A 63 7.19 1.85 -1.41
C SER A 63 8.05 2.59 -2.42
N SER A 64 9.31 2.82 -2.06
CA SER A 64 10.29 3.42 -2.96
C SER A 64 11.65 2.75 -2.80
N GLN A 65 12.38 2.66 -3.91
CA GLN A 65 13.71 2.08 -3.94
C GLN A 65 14.59 2.80 -4.96
N ALA A 66 15.88 2.86 -4.66
CA ALA A 66 16.90 3.33 -5.57
C ALA A 66 17.82 2.15 -5.95
N LEU A 67 18.09 2.05 -7.25
CA LEU A 67 18.81 0.97 -7.90
C LEU A 67 19.91 1.59 -8.75
N SER A 68 21.08 0.98 -8.80
CA SER A 68 22.01 1.19 -9.90
C SER A 68 21.55 0.31 -11.07
N THR A 69 21.54 0.87 -12.27
CA THR A 69 21.19 0.12 -13.48
C THR A 69 22.37 0.14 -14.45
N VAL A 70 22.66 -1.01 -15.06
CA VAL A 70 23.68 -1.16 -16.10
C VAL A 70 23.10 -1.99 -17.23
N ARG A 71 23.25 -1.52 -18.46
CA ARG A 71 22.74 -2.17 -19.65
C ARG A 71 23.82 -2.19 -20.74
N GLU A 72 24.30 -3.38 -21.05
CA GLU A 72 25.24 -3.59 -22.16
C GLU A 72 24.47 -3.85 -23.46
N GLN A 73 25.04 -3.39 -24.58
CA GLN A 73 24.43 -3.57 -25.89
C GLN A 73 24.21 -5.06 -26.20
N GLY A 74 22.96 -5.43 -26.50
CA GLY A 74 22.59 -6.82 -26.79
C GLY A 74 22.37 -7.71 -25.56
N GLN A 75 22.49 -7.17 -24.34
CA GLN A 75 22.22 -7.89 -23.09
C GLN A 75 21.03 -7.27 -22.33
N PRO A 76 20.32 -8.06 -21.49
CA PRO A 76 19.33 -7.52 -20.57
C PRO A 76 20.01 -6.62 -19.53
N GLY A 77 19.34 -5.53 -19.15
CA GLY A 77 19.82 -4.63 -18.10
C GLY A 77 19.83 -5.32 -16.73
N VAL A 78 20.79 -4.93 -15.89
CA VAL A 78 20.96 -5.44 -14.53
C VAL A 78 20.69 -4.31 -13.55
N ASP A 79 19.65 -4.47 -12.74
CA ASP A 79 19.30 -3.56 -11.65
C ASP A 79 19.86 -4.10 -10.33
N THR A 80 20.67 -3.30 -9.65
CA THR A 80 21.28 -3.65 -8.35
C THR A 80 20.83 -2.65 -7.28
N PRO A 81 20.21 -3.10 -6.16
CA PRO A 81 19.85 -2.21 -5.06
C PRO A 81 21.03 -1.41 -4.52
N LEU A 82 20.83 -0.10 -4.34
CA LEU A 82 21.81 0.74 -3.68
C LEU A 82 21.80 0.51 -2.16
N THR A 83 22.98 0.50 -1.57
CA THR A 83 23.16 0.45 -0.11
C THR A 83 23.24 1.86 0.44
N PHE A 84 22.47 2.13 1.49
CA PHE A 84 22.41 3.43 2.16
C PHE A 84 22.93 3.30 3.59
N ASN A 85 23.75 4.27 4.01
CA ASN A 85 24.25 4.37 5.38
C ASN A 85 23.24 5.02 6.34
N SER A 86 22.14 5.56 5.81
CA SER A 86 21.09 6.22 6.59
C SER A 86 20.39 5.23 7.51
N LYS A 87 20.19 5.59 8.77
CA LYS A 87 19.34 4.78 9.66
C LYS A 87 17.89 4.86 9.23
N ARG A 88 17.30 3.71 8.92
CA ARG A 88 15.86 3.57 8.70
C ARG A 88 15.17 3.31 10.04
N ASN A 89 14.17 4.13 10.33
CA ASN A 89 13.30 3.92 11.48
C ASN A 89 11.97 3.36 10.99
N ASP A 90 11.59 2.20 11.51
CA ASP A 90 10.30 1.57 11.25
C ASP A 90 9.36 1.82 12.44
N TYR A 91 8.22 2.43 12.15
CA TYR A 91 7.15 2.69 13.10
C TYR A 91 5.93 1.89 12.68
N LYS A 92 5.36 1.14 13.63
CA LYS A 92 4.11 0.41 13.45
C LYS A 92 3.14 0.82 14.54
N GLY A 93 1.87 0.99 14.18
CA GLY A 93 0.80 1.26 15.12
C GLY A 93 -0.52 0.73 14.61
N CYS A 94 -1.46 0.47 15.51
CA CYS A 94 -2.83 0.11 15.17
C CYS A 94 -3.82 1.01 15.93
N PHE A 95 -4.94 1.27 15.28
CA PHE A 95 -6.06 2.04 15.79
C PHE A 95 -7.28 1.12 15.85
N ASP A 96 -7.60 0.67 17.06
CA ASP A 96 -8.61 -0.32 17.42
C ASP A 96 -9.89 0.33 18.00
N GLN A 97 -9.90 1.66 18.17
CA GLN A 97 -11.06 2.37 18.73
C GLN A 97 -12.33 2.25 17.86
N LEU A 98 -12.18 1.89 16.59
CA LEU A 98 -13.29 1.62 15.67
C LEU A 98 -13.80 0.18 15.75
N SER A 99 -13.04 -0.75 16.32
CA SER A 99 -13.44 -2.16 16.44
C SER A 99 -14.75 -2.35 17.18
N PRO A 100 -15.05 -1.65 18.30
CA PRO A 100 -16.34 -1.77 18.97
C PRO A 100 -17.52 -1.22 18.16
N LEU A 101 -17.29 -0.32 17.20
CA LEU A 101 -18.34 0.33 16.41
C LEU A 101 -18.60 -0.39 15.09
N ILE A 102 -17.52 -0.74 14.40
CA ILE A 102 -17.54 -1.24 13.02
C ILE A 102 -16.63 -2.46 12.84
N GLY A 103 -16.24 -3.17 13.90
CA GLY A 103 -15.51 -4.44 13.81
C GLY A 103 -14.17 -4.39 13.08
N LEU A 104 -13.57 -3.20 12.95
CA LEU A 104 -12.36 -2.98 12.15
C LEU A 104 -11.26 -2.28 12.96
N THR A 105 -10.08 -2.89 12.94
CA THR A 105 -8.81 -2.29 13.38
C THR A 105 -8.04 -1.78 12.17
N PHE A 106 -7.51 -0.57 12.24
CA PHE A 106 -6.64 0.01 11.21
C PHE A 106 -5.19 -0.04 11.65
N CYS A 107 -4.33 -0.74 10.93
CA CYS A 107 -2.89 -0.83 11.24
C CYS A 107 -2.07 -0.08 10.19
N GLY A 108 -1.14 0.76 10.66
CA GLY A 108 -0.20 1.51 9.85
C GLY A 108 1.24 1.07 10.10
N GLU A 109 2.05 1.06 9.04
CA GLU A 109 3.50 0.88 9.07
C GLU A 109 4.15 2.01 8.26
N VAL A 110 5.14 2.68 8.84
CA VAL A 110 5.95 3.70 8.16
C VAL A 110 7.42 3.38 8.42
N GLY A 111 8.17 3.15 7.36
CA GLY A 111 9.61 2.95 7.37
C GLY A 111 10.28 3.98 6.50
N LEU A 112 10.97 4.95 7.09
CA LEU A 112 11.66 6.01 6.35
C LEU A 112 13.11 6.20 6.82
N PRO A 113 14.04 6.50 5.91
CA PRO A 113 15.39 6.91 6.26
C PRO A 113 15.36 8.37 6.75
N TRP A 114 15.06 8.57 8.03
CA TRP A 114 14.94 9.89 8.65
C TRP A 114 15.96 10.07 9.75
N GLU A 115 16.88 11.03 9.57
CA GLU A 115 17.94 11.35 10.54
C GLU A 115 17.66 12.64 11.33
N GLY A 116 16.43 13.15 11.30
CA GLY A 116 16.04 14.39 11.99
C GLY A 116 16.32 15.65 11.18
N LEU A 117 16.17 16.82 11.83
CA LEU A 117 16.39 18.16 11.24
C LEU A 117 17.84 18.42 10.79
N LYS A 118 18.79 17.53 11.09
CA LYS A 118 20.20 17.63 10.73
C LYS A 118 20.53 16.83 9.46
N GLN A 119 19.56 16.60 8.56
CA GLN A 119 19.84 15.96 7.27
C GLN A 119 20.90 16.75 6.49
N THR A 120 22.09 16.18 6.37
CA THR A 120 23.21 16.71 5.56
C THR A 120 23.37 15.98 4.23
N GLY A 121 22.58 14.93 3.99
CA GLY A 121 22.58 14.11 2.77
C GLY A 121 21.46 14.46 1.79
N ALA A 122 21.29 13.63 0.77
CA ALA A 122 20.19 13.77 -0.18
C ALA A 122 18.82 13.72 0.51
N TYR A 123 17.77 14.24 -0.14
CA TYR A 123 16.40 14.11 0.34
C TYR A 123 15.79 12.79 -0.09
N PHE A 124 14.78 12.33 0.66
CA PHE A 124 13.94 11.22 0.24
C PHE A 124 13.33 11.49 -1.15
N PRO A 125 13.31 10.52 -2.08
CA PRO A 125 13.68 9.10 -1.94
C PRO A 125 15.16 8.75 -2.25
N LEU A 126 16.03 9.75 -2.46
CA LEU A 126 17.43 9.54 -2.83
C LEU A 126 18.35 9.15 -1.66
N ASN A 127 17.89 9.27 -0.43
CA ASN A 127 18.66 8.91 0.76
C ASN A 127 18.37 7.53 1.32
N GLY A 128 17.47 6.76 0.68
CA GLY A 128 17.21 5.37 1.04
C GLY A 128 15.79 4.92 0.75
N PRO A 129 15.52 3.61 0.87
CA PRO A 129 14.21 3.05 0.59
C PRO A 129 13.18 3.46 1.65
N GLY A 130 11.99 3.83 1.19
CA GLY A 130 10.84 4.15 2.04
C GLY A 130 9.70 3.16 1.87
N LYS A 131 8.92 2.96 2.93
CA LYS A 131 7.69 2.18 2.92
C LYS A 131 6.63 2.87 3.78
N LEU A 132 5.42 2.95 3.28
CA LEU A 132 4.22 3.31 4.01
C LEU A 132 3.16 2.26 3.71
N SER A 133 2.49 1.71 4.71
CA SER A 133 1.42 0.73 4.52
C SER A 133 0.30 1.00 5.51
N VAL A 134 -0.93 0.94 5.02
CA VAL A 134 -2.16 1.02 5.79
C VAL A 134 -2.97 -0.23 5.47
N LYS A 135 -3.34 -0.95 6.51
CA LYS A 135 -4.11 -2.19 6.46
C LYS A 135 -5.31 -2.11 7.36
N ILE A 136 -6.36 -2.83 7.02
CA ILE A 136 -7.49 -3.08 7.91
C ILE A 136 -7.51 -4.55 8.33
N GLN A 137 -7.89 -4.78 9.57
CA GLN A 137 -8.08 -6.10 10.16
C GLN A 137 -9.50 -6.20 10.74
N THR A 138 -10.19 -7.31 10.48
CA THR A 138 -11.53 -7.57 11.02
C THR A 138 -11.46 -8.28 12.38
N ASP A 139 -12.10 -7.70 13.38
CA ASP A 139 -12.23 -8.28 14.72
C ASP A 139 -13.55 -9.06 14.80
N ASP A 140 -13.50 -10.35 14.46
CA ASP A 140 -14.58 -11.37 14.52
C ASP A 140 -15.90 -11.12 13.75
N VAL A 141 -16.16 -9.92 13.23
CA VAL A 141 -17.32 -9.60 12.39
C VAL A 141 -16.92 -9.55 10.92
N SER A 142 -17.15 -10.65 10.20
CA SER A 142 -16.92 -10.72 8.76
C SER A 142 -18.13 -10.31 7.91
N VAL A 143 -19.32 -10.16 8.52
CA VAL A 143 -20.56 -9.83 7.80
C VAL A 143 -21.48 -8.91 8.63
N TYR A 144 -21.83 -7.76 8.06
CA TYR A 144 -22.86 -6.85 8.58
C TYR A 144 -24.21 -7.19 7.96
N HIS A 145 -25.27 -7.29 8.77
CA HIS A 145 -26.63 -7.59 8.32
C HIS A 145 -27.58 -6.44 8.65
N LEU A 146 -28.27 -5.93 7.64
CA LEU A 146 -29.26 -4.87 7.77
C LEU A 146 -30.59 -5.37 7.19
N ARG A 147 -31.64 -5.38 8.02
CA ARG A 147 -33.00 -5.74 7.61
C ARG A 147 -33.93 -4.55 7.84
N SER A 148 -34.66 -4.16 6.80
CA SER A 148 -35.67 -3.11 6.87
C SER A 148 -37.01 -3.61 6.32
N ASN A 149 -38.10 -3.23 6.99
CA ASN A 149 -39.47 -3.44 6.53
C ASN A 149 -40.06 -2.06 6.23
N LEU A 150 -40.50 -1.79 5.00
CA LEU A 150 -41.28 -0.56 4.72
C LEU A 150 -42.67 -0.73 5.33
N VAL A 151 -42.93 -0.03 6.44
CA VAL A 151 -44.27 0.10 7.01
C VAL A 151 -45.06 1.07 6.13
N GLN A 152 -46.15 0.60 5.54
CA GLN A 152 -47.12 1.43 4.83
C GLN A 152 -47.93 2.19 5.89
N SER A 153 -47.77 3.52 5.93
CA SER A 153 -48.57 4.44 6.75
C SER A 153 -50.01 4.54 6.25
#